data_AF-A0A412G0J9-F1
#
_entry.id   AF-A0A412G0J9-F1
#
_cell.length_a   1.000
_cell.length_b   1.000
_cell.length_c   1.000
_cell.angle_alpha   90.00
_cell.angle_beta   90.00
_cell.angle_gamma   90.00
#
_symmetry.space_group_name_H-M   'P 1'
#
loop_
_entity.id
_entity.type
_entity.pdbx_description
1 polymer ?
#
loop_
_entity_poly.entity_id
_entity_poly.type
_entity_poly.pdbx_seq_one_letter_code
_entity_poly.pdbx_strand_id
1 'polypeptide(L)' 'MEFDVEELKKALIEKCESEGILYAMVAIDRRTKEVILPDTLQGALKHPEYLVCTCKKVEDKYIVEEITKT' A
#
# COMPACT_ATOMS: atom_id res chain seq x y z
N MET A 1 -13.24 12.45 9.23
CA MET A 1 -13.23 10.98 9.09
C MET A 1 -11.78 10.58 9.04
N GLU A 2 -11.25 10.04 10.12
CA GLU A 2 -10.00 9.27 10.03
C GLU A 2 -10.35 7.99 9.27
N PHE A 3 -9.70 7.77 8.13
CA PHE A 3 -9.90 6.54 7.38
C PHE A 3 -9.11 5.43 8.05
N ASP A 4 -9.76 4.29 8.30
CA ASP A 4 -9.10 3.10 8.86
C ASP A 4 -8.05 2.58 7.89
N VAL A 5 -6.80 2.92 8.18
CA VAL A 5 -5.61 2.43 7.46
C VAL A 5 -5.61 0.90 7.40
N GLU A 6 -6.18 0.23 8.41
CA GLU A 6 -6.35 -1.23 8.42
C GLU A 6 -7.25 -1.76 7.29
N GLU A 7 -8.35 -1.06 6.95
CA GLU A 7 -9.21 -1.46 5.81
C GLU A 7 -8.44 -1.37 4.49
N LEU A 8 -7.66 -0.30 4.30
CA LEU A 8 -6.85 -0.10 3.10
C LEU A 8 -5.77 -1.18 2.96
N LYS A 9 -5.15 -1.58 4.08
CA LYS A 9 -4.18 -2.68 4.10
C LYS A 9 -4.81 -4.03 3.74
N LYS A 10 -6.03 -4.32 4.23
CA LYS A 10 -6.76 -5.54 3.86
C LYS A 10 -7.07 -5.60 2.37
N ALA A 11 -7.62 -4.52 1.80
CA ALA A 11 -7.92 -4.43 0.38
C ALA A 11 -6.66 -4.64 -0.49
N LEU A 12 -5.51 -4.11 -0.04
CA LEU A 12 -4.23 -4.34 -0.69
C LEU A 12 -3.79 -5.81 -0.66
N ILE A 13 -3.95 -6.48 0.49
CA ILE A 13 -3.61 -7.91 0.65
C ILE A 13 -4.47 -8.75 -0.29
N GLU A 14 -5.79 -8.56 -0.28
CA GLU A 14 -6.72 -9.31 -1.15
C GLU A 14 -6.36 -9.14 -2.63
N LYS A 15 -6.00 -7.92 -3.03
CA LYS A 15 -5.56 -7.63 -4.40
C LYS A 15 -4.24 -8.33 -4.73
N CYS A 16 -3.27 -8.31 -3.83
CA CYS A 16 -1.98 -8.97 -4.03
C CYS A 16 -2.13 -10.50 -4.07
N GLU A 17 -3.00 -11.07 -3.26
CA GLU A 17 -3.37 -12.49 -3.28
C GLU A 17 -4.01 -12.87 -4.62
N SER A 18 -5.00 -12.12 -5.08
CA SER A 18 -5.71 -12.39 -6.33
C SER A 18 -4.82 -12.26 -7.56
N GLU A 19 -3.87 -11.32 -7.56
CA GLU A 19 -2.96 -11.05 -8.68
C GLU A 19 -1.66 -11.88 -8.60
N GLY A 20 -1.43 -12.61 -7.49
CA GLY A 20 -0.21 -13.39 -7.27
C GLY A 20 1.05 -12.53 -7.11
N ILE A 21 0.91 -11.33 -6.56
CA ILE A 21 2.01 -10.36 -6.40
C ILE A 21 2.92 -10.81 -5.26
N LEU A 22 4.18 -11.15 -5.53
CA LEU A 22 5.12 -11.53 -4.46
C LEU A 22 5.63 -10.33 -3.66
N TYR A 23 5.82 -9.20 -4.33
CA TYR A 23 6.31 -7.97 -3.73
C TYR A 23 5.84 -6.78 -4.57
N ALA A 24 5.24 -5.78 -3.93
CA ALA A 24 4.90 -4.52 -4.58
C ALA A 24 5.03 -3.35 -3.60
N MET A 25 5.51 -2.22 -4.13
CA MET A 25 5.37 -0.92 -3.49
C MET A 25 4.13 -0.26 -4.07
N VAL A 26 3.22 0.17 -3.20
CA VAL A 26 1.98 0.82 -3.59
C VAL A 26 1.80 2.14 -2.84
N ALA A 27 1.08 3.05 -3.46
CA ALA A 27 0.56 4.25 -2.83
C ALA A 27 -0.96 4.16 -2.82
N ILE A 28 -1.57 4.30 -1.66
CA ILE A 28 -3.02 4.29 -1.51
C ILE A 28 -3.49 5.73 -1.36
N ASP A 29 -4.31 6.21 -2.28
CA ASP A 29 -4.92 7.53 -2.17
C ASP A 29 -5.94 7.51 -1.02
N ARG A 30 -5.71 8.32 0.03
CA ARG A 30 -6.57 8.39 1.21
C ARG A 30 -7.95 8.99 0.92
N ARG A 31 -8.11 9.72 -0.18
CA ARG A 31 -9.40 10.30 -0.61
C ARG A 31 -10.22 9.31 -1.42
N THR A 32 -9.61 8.70 -2.44
CA THR A 32 -10.34 7.82 -3.38
C THR A 32 -10.30 6.35 -3.00
N LYS A 33 -9.41 5.97 -2.08
CA LYS A 33 -9.10 4.58 -1.71
C LYS A 33 -8.49 3.76 -2.84
N GLU A 34 -7.99 4.41 -3.89
CA GLU A 34 -7.37 3.73 -5.01
C GLU A 34 -5.94 3.30 -4.68
N VAL A 35 -5.62 2.07 -5.05
CA VAL A 35 -4.26 1.52 -4.98
C VAL A 35 -3.54 1.86 -6.28
N ILE A 36 -2.50 2.67 -6.17
CA ILE A 36 -1.69 3.18 -7.26
C ILE A 36 -0.30 2.54 -7.15
N LEU A 37 0.31 2.22 -8.28
CA LEU A 37 1.73 1.85 -8.35
C LEU A 37 2.53 3.12 -8.62
N PRO A 38 3.20 3.68 -7.61
CA PRO A 38 3.97 4.90 -7.79
C PRO A 38 5.23 4.67 -8.64
N ASP A 39 5.51 5.57 -9.58
CA ASP A 39 6.76 5.55 -10.37
C ASP A 39 8.02 5.63 -9.50
N THR A 40 7.96 6.42 -8.42
CA THR A 40 9.07 6.57 -7.47
C THR A 40 8.56 6.64 -6.04
N LEU A 41 9.28 5.99 -5.12
CA LEU A 41 9.00 6.04 -3.69
C LEU A 41 8.97 7.49 -3.18
N GLN A 42 9.98 8.27 -3.57
CA GLN A 42 10.15 9.63 -3.08
C GLN A 42 9.05 10.57 -3.60
N GLY A 43 8.54 10.34 -4.82
CA GLY A 43 7.36 11.03 -5.34
C GLY A 43 6.16 10.74 -4.47
N ALA A 44 5.84 9.46 -4.27
CA ALA A 44 4.72 9.01 -3.46
C ALA A 44 4.76 9.56 -2.01
N LEU A 45 5.92 9.52 -1.36
CA LEU A 45 6.11 10.04 0.00
C LEU A 45 5.99 11.57 0.10
N LYS A 46 6.10 12.31 -1.01
CA LYS A 46 5.86 13.77 -1.04
C LYS A 46 4.37 14.10 -1.14
N HIS A 47 3.52 13.15 -1.54
CA HIS A 47 2.08 13.37 -1.60
C HIS A 47 1.48 13.13 -0.21
N PRO A 48 1.00 14.18 0.48
CA PRO A 48 0.49 14.05 1.85
C PRO A 48 -0.79 13.19 1.94
N GLU A 49 -1.46 13.01 0.81
CA GLU A 49 -2.70 12.24 0.71
C GLU A 49 -2.45 10.78 0.37
N TYR A 50 -1.20 10.41 0.04
CA TYR A 50 -0.84 9.04 -0.26
C TYR A 50 -0.34 8.34 0.99
N LEU A 51 -0.90 7.17 1.23
CA LEU A 51 -0.35 6.20 2.15
C LEU A 51 0.56 5.26 1.37
N VAL A 52 1.87 5.38 1.54
CA VAL A 52 2.82 4.51 0.85
C VAL A 52 3.06 3.26 1.69
N CYS A 53 2.85 2.10 1.08
CA CYS A 53 3.03 0.81 1.72
C CYS A 53 3.87 -0.11 0.83
N THR A 54 4.61 -1.00 1.45
CA THR A 54 5.12 -2.21 0.79
C THR A 54 4.22 -3.38 1.14
N CYS A 55 3.85 -4.18 0.15
CA CYS A 55 3.19 -5.46 0.32
C CYS A 55 4.15 -6.55 -0.13
N LYS A 56 4.42 -7.53 0.73
CA LYS A 56 5.32 -8.64 0.44
C LYS A 56 4.74 -9.95 0.92
N LYS A 57 4.84 -10.99 0.11
CA LYS A 57 4.53 -12.35 0.52
C LYS A 57 5.74 -12.94 1.26
N VAL A 58 5.56 -13.27 2.53
CA VAL A 58 6.54 -13.97 3.38
C VAL A 58 5.96 -15.33 3.71
N GLU A 59 6.63 -16.37 3.25
CA GLU A 59 6.14 -17.76 3.27
C GLU A 59 4.77 -17.85 2.57
N ASP A 60 3.68 -17.98 3.33
CA ASP A 60 2.31 -18.01 2.81
C ASP A 60 1.42 -16.87 3.32
N LYS A 61 2.03 -15.83 3.90
CA LYS A 61 1.31 -14.66 4.43
C LYS A 61 1.75 -13.38 3.75
N TYR A 62 0.79 -12.50 3.50
CA TYR A 62 1.08 -11.15 3.04
C TYR A 62 1.33 -10.22 4.22
N ILE A 63 2.44 -9.50 4.16
CA ILE A 63 2.84 -8.50 5.15
C ILE A 63 2.80 -7.14 4.47
N VAL A 64 2.08 -6.20 5.09
CA VAL A 64 2.01 -4.81 4.63
C VAL A 64 2.73 -3.92 5.64
N GLU A 65 3.77 -3.22 5.17
CA GLU A 65 4.54 -2.27 5.98
C GLU A 65 4.39 -0.86 5.41
N GLU A 66 3.98 0.08 6.25
CA GLU A 66 3.91 1.50 5.88
C GLU A 66 5.31 2.08 5.78
N ILE A 67 5.56 2.83 4.72
CA ILE A 67 6.81 3.59 4.56
C ILE A 67 6.54 5.00 5.05
N THR A 68 7.12 5.37 6.18
CA THR A 68 7.10 6.76 6.66
C THR A 68 8.45 7.41 6.36
N LYS A 69 8.41 8.71 6.05
CA LYS A 69 9.62 9.50 5.86
C LYS A 69 10.27 9.69 7.25
N THR A 70 11.43 9.08 7.48
CA THR A 70 12.27 9.34 8.67
C THR A 70 12.92 10.72 8.56
#